data_AF-A0A6N6KDA7-F1
#
_entry.id   AF-A0A6N6KDA7-F1
#
_cell.length_a   1.000
_cell.length_b   1.000
_cell.length_c   1.000
_cell.angle_alpha   90.00
_cell.angle_beta   90.00
_cell.angle_gamma   90.00
#
_symmetry.space_group_name_H-M   'P 1'
#
loop_
_entity.id
_entity.type
_entity.pdbx_description
1 polymer ?
#
loop_
_entity_poly.entity_id
_entity_poly.type
_entity_poly.pdbx_seq_one_letter_code
_entity_poly.pdbx_strand_id
1 'polypeptide(L)'
;MFSSLRGQMIQLTKSADTMLHQKHLILLLILTIFCSTLLAQDPCATYFPFKEKTVLGYSYFDKKGKLTSKSVHTVDQVTSRGDGSISATIEIQNQDKKGKEVSSASYEVNCVNNSLQMNITEVMAPNMKASLENLEIDISGDTFELPANLKNGQELPDIHTEIKAGTNGVTIITMAIDHTNRLVEGKEKVSTEAGTFDCIKISYDVGLNMLISKNYRIISWYSENLGLVKQETYNKRGQLESKTELSGLKRVK
;
A
#
# COMPACT_ATOMS: atom_id res chain seq x y z
N MET A 1 -45.75 -67.18 16.82
CA MET A 1 -45.35 -66.37 15.64
C MET A 1 -45.46 -64.86 15.88
N PHE A 2 -46.51 -64.33 16.51
CA PHE A 2 -46.69 -62.88 16.69
C PHE A 2 -45.68 -62.17 17.61
N SER A 3 -45.07 -62.85 18.59
CA SER A 3 -44.05 -62.25 19.48
C SER A 3 -42.71 -61.99 18.78
N SER A 4 -42.34 -62.83 17.81
CA SER A 4 -41.08 -62.74 17.06
C SER A 4 -41.08 -61.56 16.07
N LEU A 5 -42.21 -61.33 15.39
CA LEU A 5 -42.39 -60.20 14.46
C LEU A 5 -42.37 -58.85 15.19
N ARG A 6 -42.93 -58.78 16.41
CA ARG A 6 -42.92 -57.56 17.23
C ARG A 6 -41.50 -57.20 17.71
N GLY A 7 -40.69 -58.20 18.04
CA GLY A 7 -39.27 -58.01 18.41
C GLY A 7 -38.40 -57.51 17.25
N GLN A 8 -38.61 -58.05 16.04
CA GLN A 8 -37.89 -57.61 14.83
C GLN A 8 -38.25 -56.18 14.42
N MET A 9 -39.52 -55.78 14.50
CA MET A 9 -39.94 -54.40 14.21
C MET A 9 -39.32 -53.38 15.18
N ILE A 10 -39.21 -53.70 16.48
CA ILE A 10 -38.60 -52.81 17.48
C ILE A 10 -37.08 -52.68 17.28
N GLN A 11 -36.40 -53.74 16.80
CA GLN A 11 -34.98 -53.65 16.44
C GLN A 11 -34.74 -52.80 15.19
N LEU A 12 -35.61 -52.91 14.19
CA LEU A 12 -35.52 -52.12 12.95
C LEU A 12 -35.74 -50.62 13.22
N THR A 13 -36.69 -50.25 14.08
CA THR A 13 -36.92 -48.84 14.44
C THR A 13 -35.75 -48.26 15.24
N LYS A 14 -35.22 -48.99 16.23
CA LYS A 14 -34.01 -48.57 16.96
C LYS A 14 -32.79 -48.39 16.04
N SER A 15 -32.62 -49.27 15.05
CA SER A 15 -31.54 -49.18 14.07
C SER A 15 -31.70 -47.98 13.13
N ALA A 16 -32.92 -47.63 12.74
CA ALA A 16 -33.20 -46.45 11.92
C ALA A 16 -32.94 -45.14 12.68
N ASP A 17 -33.33 -45.07 13.96
CA ASP A 17 -33.10 -43.90 14.82
C ASP A 17 -31.61 -43.67 15.10
N THR A 18 -30.83 -44.74 15.31
CA THR A 18 -29.36 -44.64 15.47
C THR A 18 -28.68 -44.21 14.19
N MET A 19 -29.11 -44.70 13.02
CA MET A 19 -28.59 -44.21 11.73
C MET A 19 -28.97 -42.75 11.46
N LEU A 20 -30.14 -42.28 11.90
CA LEU A 20 -30.56 -40.89 11.78
C LEU A 20 -29.72 -39.98 12.69
N HIS A 21 -29.48 -40.39 13.94
CA HIS A 21 -28.60 -39.69 14.88
C HIS A 21 -27.15 -39.61 14.38
N GLN A 22 -26.63 -40.69 13.80
CA GLN A 22 -25.29 -40.74 13.23
C GLN A 22 -25.14 -39.80 12.02
N LYS A 23 -26.16 -39.70 11.16
CA LYS A 23 -26.19 -38.75 10.04
C LYS A 23 -26.22 -37.29 10.51
N HIS A 24 -27.00 -36.98 11.55
CA HIS A 24 -27.02 -35.63 12.14
C HIS A 24 -25.69 -35.28 12.81
N LEU A 25 -25.04 -36.23 13.48
CA LEU A 25 -23.73 -36.04 14.09
C LEU A 25 -22.63 -35.80 13.04
N ILE A 26 -22.66 -36.54 11.93
CA ILE A 26 -21.74 -36.34 10.80
C ILE A 26 -21.97 -34.97 10.13
N LEU A 27 -23.24 -34.57 9.94
CA LEU A 27 -23.58 -33.25 9.39
C LEU A 27 -23.11 -32.10 10.29
N LEU A 28 -23.26 -32.23 11.62
CA LEU A 28 -22.75 -31.27 12.61
C LEU A 28 -21.21 -31.18 12.59
N LEU A 29 -20.52 -32.31 12.41
CA LEU A 29 -19.06 -32.35 12.32
C LEU A 29 -18.54 -31.71 11.02
N ILE A 30 -19.24 -31.86 9.90
CA ILE A 30 -18.89 -31.21 8.62
C ILE A 30 -19.11 -29.69 8.70
N LEU A 31 -20.16 -29.24 9.40
CA LEU A 31 -20.47 -27.81 9.57
C LEU A 31 -19.43 -27.08 10.45
N THR A 32 -18.88 -27.75 11.47
CA THR A 32 -17.82 -27.18 12.33
C THR A 32 -16.46 -27.12 11.64
N ILE A 33 -16.16 -28.07 10.75
CA ILE A 33 -14.94 -28.06 9.91
C ILE A 33 -15.02 -26.95 8.85
N PHE A 34 -16.20 -26.66 8.30
CA PHE A 34 -16.36 -25.59 7.29
C PHE A 34 -16.29 -24.17 7.88
N CYS A 35 -16.53 -24.01 9.19
CA CYS A 35 -16.50 -22.70 9.86
C CYS A 35 -15.07 -22.24 10.22
N SER A 36 -14.09 -23.15 10.23
CA SER A 36 -12.69 -22.84 10.61
C SER A 36 -11.82 -22.32 9.45
N THR A 37 -12.38 -22.15 8.24
CA THR A 37 -11.69 -21.53 7.10
C THR A 37 -12.14 -20.10 6.81
N LEU A 38 -12.79 -19.42 7.77
CA LEU A 38 -12.71 -17.95 7.82
C LEU A 38 -11.27 -17.60 8.21
N LEU A 39 -10.35 -17.75 7.24
CA LEU A 39 -9.08 -17.06 7.27
C LEU A 39 -9.45 -15.61 7.57
N ALA A 40 -8.97 -15.09 8.69
CA ALA A 40 -8.96 -13.66 8.94
C ALA A 40 -8.25 -13.07 7.72
N GLN A 41 -9.01 -12.53 6.77
CA GLN A 41 -8.45 -11.72 5.71
C GLN A 41 -7.88 -10.53 6.48
N ASP A 42 -6.55 -10.44 6.53
CA ASP A 42 -5.88 -9.31 7.11
C ASP A 42 -6.46 -8.07 6.40
N PRO A 43 -7.23 -7.23 7.11
CA PRO A 43 -8.01 -6.16 6.49
C PRO A 43 -7.13 -5.11 5.80
N CYS A 44 -5.81 -5.26 5.87
CA CYS A 44 -4.82 -4.38 5.29
C CYS A 44 -3.62 -5.12 4.66
N ALA A 45 -3.85 -6.29 4.04
CA ALA A 45 -2.88 -6.96 3.15
C ALA A 45 -2.64 -6.16 1.84
N THR A 46 -2.32 -4.89 2.00
CA THR A 46 -2.18 -3.85 0.98
C THR A 46 -0.70 -3.72 0.60
N TYR A 47 -0.38 -2.69 -0.19
CA TYR A 47 0.98 -2.40 -0.61
C TYR A 47 1.74 -1.55 0.43
N PHE A 48 1.71 -1.95 1.71
CA PHE A 48 2.45 -1.31 2.80
C PHE A 48 2.69 -2.27 3.98
N PRO A 49 3.83 -2.22 4.69
CA PRO A 49 4.09 -3.10 5.83
C PRO A 49 3.56 -2.47 7.13
N PHE A 50 2.30 -2.71 7.49
CA PHE A 50 1.72 -2.30 8.78
C PHE A 50 2.26 -3.12 9.97
N LYS A 51 3.59 -3.11 10.15
CA LYS A 51 4.29 -3.80 11.24
C LYS A 51 5.35 -2.89 11.84
N GLU A 52 5.17 -2.53 13.10
CA GLU A 52 6.10 -1.67 13.84
C GLU A 52 7.54 -2.15 13.75
N LYS A 53 8.45 -1.18 13.71
CA LYS A 53 9.90 -1.31 13.59
C LYS A 53 10.36 -2.05 12.33
N THR A 54 9.48 -2.23 11.34
CA THR A 54 9.91 -2.56 9.98
C THR A 54 10.71 -1.38 9.42
N VAL A 55 11.88 -1.68 8.84
CA VAL A 55 12.77 -0.69 8.25
C VAL A 55 12.98 -1.00 6.78
N LEU A 56 12.73 -0.01 5.92
CA LEU A 56 12.95 -0.05 4.48
C LEU A 56 14.05 0.96 4.13
N GLY A 57 15.09 0.51 3.46
CA GLY A 57 16.15 1.37 2.93
C GLY A 57 15.98 1.56 1.43
N TYR A 58 16.06 2.80 0.95
CA TYR A 58 16.00 3.12 -0.47
C TYR A 58 17.28 3.79 -0.95
N SER A 59 17.66 3.48 -2.18
CA SER A 59 18.74 4.15 -2.91
C SER A 59 18.18 4.87 -4.12
N TYR A 60 18.62 6.10 -4.32
CA TYR A 60 18.19 6.97 -5.42
C TYR A 60 19.34 7.16 -6.41
N PHE A 61 19.03 7.05 -7.69
CA PHE A 61 20.00 7.10 -8.78
C PHE A 61 19.60 8.14 -9.82
N ASP A 62 20.59 8.81 -10.39
CA ASP A 62 20.39 9.70 -11.54
C ASP A 62 20.21 8.91 -12.86
N LYS A 63 19.94 9.63 -13.95
CA LYS A 63 19.84 9.08 -15.32
C LYS A 63 21.03 8.28 -15.82
N LYS A 64 22.20 8.41 -15.18
CA LYS A 64 23.42 7.65 -15.50
C LYS A 64 23.59 6.43 -14.60
N GLY A 65 22.64 6.14 -13.72
CA GLY A 65 22.70 5.07 -12.74
C GLY A 65 23.63 5.36 -11.57
N LYS A 66 24.01 6.62 -11.34
CA LYS A 66 24.89 7.00 -10.22
C LYS A 66 24.05 7.27 -8.98
N LEU A 67 24.45 6.70 -7.85
CA LEU A 67 23.85 6.96 -6.54
C LEU A 67 23.94 8.45 -6.19
N THR A 68 22.79 9.06 -5.91
CA THR A 68 22.66 10.49 -5.54
C THR A 68 22.37 10.67 -4.06
N SER A 69 21.50 9.84 -3.49
CA SER A 69 21.07 9.88 -2.10
C SER A 69 20.56 8.52 -1.64
N LYS A 70 20.28 8.40 -0.34
CA LYS A 70 19.59 7.27 0.27
C LYS A 70 18.50 7.77 1.21
N SER A 71 17.56 6.90 1.55
CA SER A 71 16.65 7.15 2.67
C SER A 71 16.41 5.88 3.47
N VAL A 72 16.08 6.05 4.74
CA VAL A 72 15.65 4.98 5.64
C VAL A 72 14.26 5.32 6.15
N HIS A 73 13.30 4.45 5.87
CA HIS A 73 11.91 4.57 6.28
C HIS A 73 11.64 3.56 7.39
N THR A 74 11.25 4.04 8.57
CA THR A 74 10.93 3.20 9.73
C THR A 74 9.46 3.32 10.03
N VAL A 75 8.75 2.19 10.10
CA VAL A 75 7.38 2.14 10.62
C VAL A 75 7.48 2.29 12.14
N ASP A 76 7.24 3.49 12.66
CA ASP A 76 7.50 3.77 14.07
C ASP A 76 6.39 3.24 14.97
N GLN A 77 5.14 3.55 14.63
CA GLN A 77 3.94 3.19 15.38
C GLN A 77 2.86 2.67 14.42
N VAL A 78 2.11 1.64 14.84
CA VAL A 78 0.92 1.14 14.13
C VAL A 78 -0.25 1.12 15.09
N THR A 79 -1.35 1.77 14.72
CA THR A 79 -2.55 1.88 15.54
C THR A 79 -3.76 1.34 14.78
N SER A 80 -4.41 0.32 15.34
CA SER A 80 -5.73 -0.15 14.88
C SER A 80 -6.83 0.69 15.53
N ARG A 81 -7.83 1.08 14.74
CA ARG A 81 -9.01 1.84 15.19
C ARG A 81 -10.22 0.91 15.31
N GLY A 82 -11.21 1.31 16.11
CA GLY A 82 -12.40 0.49 16.40
C GLY A 82 -13.33 0.25 15.20
N ASP A 83 -13.15 1.02 14.11
CA ASP A 83 -13.85 0.87 12.84
C ASP A 83 -13.17 -0.11 11.86
N GLY A 84 -12.07 -0.75 12.29
CA GLY A 84 -11.29 -1.66 11.46
C GLY A 84 -10.22 -0.99 10.59
N SER A 85 -10.09 0.34 10.64
CA SER A 85 -8.98 1.02 9.97
C SER A 85 -7.66 0.89 10.74
N ILE A 86 -6.55 0.98 10.01
CA ILE A 86 -5.20 0.94 10.58
C ILE A 86 -4.46 2.20 10.15
N SER A 87 -3.78 2.86 11.08
CA SER A 87 -2.86 3.95 10.80
C SER A 87 -1.43 3.53 11.15
N ALA A 88 -0.46 3.94 10.35
CA ALA A 88 0.96 3.83 10.66
C ALA A 88 1.66 5.18 10.53
N THR A 89 2.51 5.52 11.50
CA THR A 89 3.43 6.65 11.42
C THR A 89 4.77 6.18 10.89
N ILE A 90 5.27 6.86 9.85
CA ILE A 90 6.52 6.52 9.17
C ILE A 90 7.51 7.63 9.43
N GLU A 91 8.67 7.28 9.96
CA GLU A 91 9.82 8.17 10.06
C GLU A 91 10.75 7.96 8.87
N ILE A 92 11.10 9.05 8.18
CA ILE A 92 12.06 9.08 7.07
C ILE A 92 13.33 9.77 7.56
N GLN A 93 14.48 9.12 7.35
CA GLN A 93 15.80 9.73 7.45
C GLN A 93 16.41 9.80 6.05
N ASN A 94 16.56 11.02 5.52
CA ASN A 94 17.20 11.27 4.23
C ASN A 94 18.71 11.40 4.42
N GLN A 95 19.46 10.76 3.54
CA GLN A 95 20.91 10.70 3.62
C GLN A 95 21.55 11.10 2.30
N ASP A 96 22.74 11.69 2.36
CA ASP A 96 23.57 11.87 1.18
C ASP A 96 24.08 10.52 0.65
N LYS A 97 24.74 10.53 -0.52
CA LYS A 97 25.34 9.32 -1.12
C LYS A 97 26.36 8.60 -0.23
N LYS A 98 26.88 9.23 0.82
CA LYS A 98 27.83 8.65 1.79
C LYS A 98 27.12 8.08 3.03
N GLY A 99 25.80 8.20 3.13
CA GLY A 99 25.02 7.75 4.28
C GLY A 99 24.99 8.75 5.44
N LYS A 100 25.45 9.99 5.23
CA LYS A 100 25.31 11.04 6.24
C LYS A 100 23.89 11.59 6.19
N GLU A 101 23.23 11.67 7.34
CA GLU A 101 21.91 12.28 7.45
C GLU A 101 21.94 13.75 7.00
N VAL A 102 20.94 14.11 6.18
CA VAL A 102 20.75 15.45 5.61
C VAL A 102 19.48 16.07 6.18
N SER A 103 18.43 15.28 6.35
CA SER A 103 17.16 15.72 6.93
C SER A 103 16.34 14.52 7.40
N SER A 104 15.32 14.79 8.21
CA SER A 104 14.31 13.82 8.61
C SER A 104 12.90 14.38 8.41
N ALA A 105 11.93 13.49 8.25
CA ALA A 105 10.52 13.83 8.16
C ALA A 105 9.67 12.68 8.72
N SER A 106 8.40 12.93 8.98
CA SER A 106 7.44 11.88 9.26
C SER A 106 6.12 12.12 8.53
N TYR A 107 5.40 11.04 8.25
CA TYR A 107 4.08 11.09 7.64
C TYR A 107 3.23 9.89 8.07
N GLU A 108 1.91 10.03 7.95
CA GLU A 108 0.96 8.96 8.27
C GLU A 108 0.53 8.22 6.99
N VAL A 109 0.38 6.91 7.11
CA VAL A 109 -0.22 6.04 6.09
C VAL A 109 -1.40 5.32 6.73
N ASN A 110 -2.55 5.39 6.06
CA ASN A 110 -3.77 4.78 6.55
C ASN A 110 -4.15 3.59 5.67
N CYS A 111 -4.79 2.61 6.26
CA CYS A 111 -5.54 1.57 5.57
C CYS A 111 -6.99 1.67 6.02
N VAL A 112 -7.86 2.05 5.08
CA VAL A 112 -9.29 2.25 5.29
C VAL A 112 -10.00 1.51 4.19
N ASN A 113 -11.02 0.72 4.53
CA ASN A 113 -11.79 -0.08 3.56
C ASN A 113 -10.92 -0.94 2.62
N ASN A 114 -9.85 -1.56 3.15
CA ASN A 114 -8.90 -2.39 2.39
C ASN A 114 -8.19 -1.64 1.25
N SER A 115 -8.05 -0.32 1.40
CA SER A 115 -7.28 0.55 0.50
C SER A 115 -6.23 1.30 1.31
N LEU A 116 -5.02 1.34 0.78
CA LEU A 116 -3.96 2.19 1.31
C LEU A 116 -4.27 3.64 0.94
N GLN A 117 -4.40 4.50 1.95
CA GLN A 117 -4.72 5.92 1.80
C GLN A 117 -3.61 6.79 2.38
N MET A 118 -3.26 7.86 1.66
CA MET A 118 -2.37 8.90 2.15
C MET A 118 -2.95 10.28 1.84
N ASN A 119 -3.07 11.13 2.85
CA ASN A 119 -3.46 12.52 2.66
C ASN A 119 -2.26 13.31 2.13
N ILE A 120 -2.30 13.66 0.85
CA ILE A 120 -1.19 14.33 0.16
C ILE A 120 -0.88 15.68 0.81
N THR A 121 -1.90 16.43 1.23
CA THR A 121 -1.73 17.71 1.92
C THR A 121 -0.90 17.55 3.19
N GLU A 122 -1.23 16.56 4.02
CA GLU A 122 -0.51 16.31 5.28
C GLU A 122 0.93 15.83 5.03
N VAL A 123 1.15 15.02 3.99
CA VAL A 123 2.48 14.52 3.61
C VAL A 123 3.37 15.66 3.08
N MET A 124 2.82 16.58 2.29
CA MET A 124 3.59 17.63 1.61
C MET A 124 3.81 18.88 2.47
N ALA A 125 2.85 19.25 3.31
CA ALA A 125 2.86 20.50 4.06
C ALA A 125 4.13 20.74 4.89
N PRO A 126 4.67 19.75 5.65
CA PRO A 126 5.86 19.98 6.48
C PRO A 126 7.09 20.36 5.65
N ASN A 127 7.36 19.62 4.57
CA ASN A 127 8.52 19.85 3.70
C ASN A 127 8.41 21.16 2.92
N MET A 128 7.19 21.52 2.51
CA MET A 128 6.95 22.78 1.80
C MET A 128 7.07 23.99 2.72
N LYS A 129 6.54 23.90 3.94
CA LYS A 129 6.68 24.96 4.95
C LYS A 129 8.14 25.22 5.28
N ALA A 130 8.96 24.18 5.42
CA ALA A 130 10.40 24.32 5.63
C ALA A 130 11.14 24.91 4.41
N SER A 131 10.63 24.70 3.20
CA SER A 131 11.26 25.21 1.97
C SER A 131 10.85 26.64 1.63
N LEU A 132 9.68 27.08 2.09
CA LEU A 132 9.06 28.37 1.77
C LEU A 132 8.67 29.13 3.04
N GLU A 133 9.54 29.15 4.05
CA GLU A 133 9.26 29.64 5.42
C GLU A 133 8.68 31.07 5.49
N ASN A 134 8.93 31.90 4.47
CA ASN A 134 8.46 33.30 4.40
C ASN A 134 7.13 33.48 3.68
N LEU A 135 6.48 32.39 3.24
CA LEU A 135 5.23 32.43 2.51
C LEU A 135 4.12 31.69 3.28
N GLU A 136 2.92 32.25 3.22
CA GLU A 136 1.69 31.53 3.54
C GLU A 136 1.48 30.46 2.47
N ILE A 137 1.31 29.20 2.87
CA ILE A 137 1.14 28.07 1.96
C ILE A 137 -0.23 27.46 2.18
N ASP A 138 -0.96 27.28 1.10
CA ASP A 138 -2.21 26.54 1.02
C ASP A 138 -2.03 25.34 0.09
N ILE A 139 -2.39 24.15 0.57
CA ILE A 139 -2.25 22.89 -0.16
C ILE A 139 -3.60 22.18 -0.12
N SER A 140 -4.17 21.96 -1.30
CA SER A 140 -5.35 21.13 -1.48
C SER A 140 -5.00 20.00 -2.43
N GLY A 141 -5.53 18.81 -2.19
CA GLY A 141 -5.29 17.69 -3.07
C GLY A 141 -6.17 16.51 -2.76
N ASP A 142 -6.32 15.64 -3.75
CA ASP A 142 -7.02 14.39 -3.58
C ASP A 142 -6.25 13.46 -2.64
N THR A 143 -6.98 12.52 -2.03
CA THR A 143 -6.34 11.45 -1.26
C THR A 143 -5.69 10.47 -2.23
N PHE A 144 -4.42 10.13 -1.99
CA PHE A 144 -3.81 9.03 -2.71
C PHE A 144 -4.45 7.73 -2.24
N GLU A 145 -4.99 6.95 -3.17
CA GLU A 145 -5.54 5.63 -2.87
C GLU A 145 -4.86 4.53 -3.69
N LEU A 146 -4.61 3.40 -3.02
CA LEU A 146 -4.13 2.17 -3.63
C LEU A 146 -4.86 0.95 -3.03
N PRO A 147 -5.89 0.44 -3.72
CA PRO A 147 -6.64 -0.73 -3.27
C PRO A 147 -5.76 -1.98 -3.11
N ALA A 148 -6.07 -2.86 -2.16
CA ALA A 148 -5.33 -4.12 -2.00
C ALA A 148 -5.49 -5.06 -3.22
N ASN A 149 -6.72 -5.17 -3.74
CA ASN A 149 -7.08 -6.11 -4.79
C ASN A 149 -7.01 -5.48 -6.20
N LEU A 150 -5.79 -5.26 -6.68
CA LEU A 150 -5.56 -4.71 -8.03
C LEU A 150 -5.63 -5.80 -9.10
N LYS A 151 -6.27 -5.47 -10.23
CA LYS A 151 -6.38 -6.34 -11.41
C LYS A 151 -5.55 -5.79 -12.57
N ASN A 152 -5.02 -6.69 -13.39
CA ASN A 152 -4.36 -6.28 -14.63
C ASN A 152 -5.32 -5.49 -15.53
N GLY A 153 -4.86 -4.39 -16.10
CA GLY A 153 -5.64 -3.45 -16.90
C GLY A 153 -6.58 -2.55 -16.10
N GLN A 154 -6.53 -2.58 -14.77
CA GLN A 154 -7.33 -1.68 -13.94
C GLN A 154 -6.78 -0.26 -14.00
N GLU A 155 -7.63 0.68 -14.37
CA GLU A 155 -7.37 2.11 -14.21
C GLU A 155 -7.61 2.53 -12.75
N LEU A 156 -6.75 3.40 -12.23
CA LEU A 156 -6.87 4.00 -10.92
C LEU A 156 -7.28 5.47 -11.08
N PRO A 157 -8.03 6.04 -10.11
CA PRO A 157 -8.46 7.43 -10.19
C PRO A 157 -7.29 8.39 -10.32
N ASP A 158 -7.45 9.41 -11.17
CA ASP A 158 -6.51 10.51 -11.24
C ASP A 158 -6.41 11.23 -9.88
N ILE A 159 -5.28 11.88 -9.64
CA ILE A 159 -5.02 12.62 -8.41
C ILE A 159 -4.56 14.01 -8.81
N HIS A 160 -5.29 15.02 -8.33
CA HIS A 160 -4.92 16.41 -8.44
C HIS A 160 -4.38 16.94 -7.11
N THR A 161 -3.36 17.79 -7.17
CA THR A 161 -2.88 18.56 -6.01
C THR A 161 -2.59 19.98 -6.45
N GLU A 162 -3.20 20.94 -5.80
CA GLU A 162 -2.96 22.37 -5.98
C GLU A 162 -2.22 22.95 -4.78
N ILE A 163 -1.18 23.71 -5.08
CA ILE A 163 -0.30 24.37 -4.14
C ILE A 163 -0.31 25.85 -4.45
N LYS A 164 -0.70 26.66 -3.48
CA LYS A 164 -0.64 28.12 -3.54
C LYS A 164 0.30 28.62 -2.46
N ALA A 165 1.19 29.54 -2.81
CA ALA A 165 2.05 30.21 -1.84
C ALA A 165 2.07 31.72 -2.07
N GLY A 166 2.07 32.50 -0.99
CA GLY A 166 1.87 33.94 -1.05
C GLY A 166 2.24 34.68 0.23
N THR A 167 1.97 35.98 0.28
CA THR A 167 2.17 36.81 1.49
C THR A 167 1.02 37.78 1.63
N ASN A 168 0.55 38.02 2.86
CA ASN A 168 -0.52 38.98 3.15
C ASN A 168 -1.79 38.69 2.32
N GLY A 169 -2.14 37.41 2.14
CA GLY A 169 -3.29 36.99 1.34
C GLY A 169 -3.15 37.14 -0.19
N VAL A 170 -2.00 37.60 -0.70
CA VAL A 170 -1.73 37.65 -2.15
C VAL A 170 -0.99 36.39 -2.58
N THR A 171 -1.59 35.59 -3.46
CA THR A 171 -0.94 34.41 -4.06
C THR A 171 0.12 34.87 -5.07
N ILE A 172 1.35 34.43 -4.89
CA ILE A 172 2.50 34.76 -5.74
C ILE A 172 2.92 33.53 -6.57
N ILE A 173 2.71 32.33 -6.03
CA ILE A 173 3.07 31.06 -6.65
C ILE A 173 1.82 30.18 -6.71
N THR A 174 1.56 29.59 -7.87
CA THR A 174 0.58 28.52 -8.04
C THR A 174 1.25 27.36 -8.76
N MET A 175 1.12 26.18 -8.19
CA MET A 175 1.61 24.93 -8.75
C MET A 175 0.49 23.90 -8.70
N ALA A 176 0.28 23.18 -9.78
CA ALA A 176 -0.57 22.01 -9.82
C ALA A 176 0.26 20.76 -10.14
N ILE A 177 -0.06 19.65 -9.48
CA ILE A 177 0.52 18.33 -9.71
C ILE A 177 -0.62 17.40 -10.07
N ASP A 178 -0.56 16.82 -11.26
CA ASP A 178 -1.58 15.93 -11.79
C ASP A 178 -1.00 14.55 -12.02
N HIS A 179 -1.49 13.54 -11.30
CA HIS A 179 -1.19 12.14 -11.60
C HIS A 179 -2.35 11.58 -12.43
N THR A 180 -2.07 11.28 -13.69
CA THR A 180 -3.08 10.85 -14.67
C THR A 180 -2.71 9.54 -15.33
N ASN A 181 -3.65 8.91 -16.05
CA ASN A 181 -3.42 7.67 -16.80
C ASN A 181 -2.83 6.55 -15.92
N ARG A 182 -3.30 6.46 -14.67
CA ARG A 182 -2.79 5.48 -13.69
C ARG A 182 -3.32 4.09 -14.05
N LEU A 183 -2.43 3.22 -14.52
CA LEU A 183 -2.77 1.89 -15.02
C LEU A 183 -2.02 0.79 -14.27
N VAL A 184 -2.74 -0.25 -13.87
CA VAL A 184 -2.17 -1.49 -13.37
C VAL A 184 -1.76 -2.36 -14.57
N GLU A 185 -0.45 -2.47 -14.82
CA GLU A 185 0.13 -3.16 -15.99
C GLU A 185 0.22 -4.69 -15.80
N GLY A 186 0.02 -5.17 -14.56
CA GLY A 186 0.11 -6.59 -14.20
C GLY A 186 1.20 -6.89 -13.18
N LYS A 187 1.46 -8.19 -12.96
CA LYS A 187 2.41 -8.68 -11.95
C LYS A 187 3.71 -9.17 -12.60
N GLU A 188 4.86 -8.83 -12.01
CA GLU A 188 6.16 -9.35 -12.40
C GLU A 188 7.13 -9.45 -11.22
N LYS A 189 8.17 -10.28 -11.34
CA LYS A 189 9.23 -10.37 -10.32
C LYS A 189 10.25 -9.25 -10.53
N VAL A 190 10.57 -8.52 -9.47
CA VAL A 190 11.59 -7.48 -9.47
C VAL A 190 12.68 -7.85 -8.47
N SER A 191 13.94 -7.80 -8.92
CA SER A 191 15.12 -8.04 -8.09
C SER A 191 15.84 -6.72 -7.79
N THR A 192 16.18 -6.53 -6.52
CA THR A 192 17.00 -5.42 -6.01
C THR A 192 18.06 -5.96 -5.06
N GLU A 193 18.90 -5.09 -4.48
CA GLU A 193 19.86 -5.48 -3.43
C GLU A 193 19.16 -6.07 -2.19
N ALA A 194 17.91 -5.69 -1.93
CA ALA A 194 17.13 -6.17 -0.78
C ALA A 194 16.49 -7.56 -1.01
N GLY A 195 16.50 -8.10 -2.24
CA GLY A 195 15.93 -9.39 -2.57
C GLY A 195 15.15 -9.41 -3.88
N THR A 196 14.34 -10.45 -4.08
CA THR A 196 13.42 -10.57 -5.23
C THR A 196 11.99 -10.64 -4.73
N PHE A 197 11.11 -9.85 -5.35
CA PHE A 197 9.74 -9.62 -4.88
C PHE A 197 8.76 -9.79 -6.03
N ASP A 198 7.62 -10.44 -5.75
CA ASP A 198 6.47 -10.43 -6.66
C ASP A 198 5.78 -9.06 -6.55
N CYS A 199 5.84 -8.28 -7.62
CA CYS A 199 5.38 -6.90 -7.63
C CYS A 199 4.20 -6.72 -8.57
N ILE A 200 3.24 -5.87 -8.20
CA ILE A 200 2.36 -5.23 -9.16
C ILE A 200 3.12 -4.05 -9.80
N LYS A 201 3.00 -3.91 -11.11
CA LYS A 201 3.53 -2.79 -11.86
C LYS A 201 2.40 -1.79 -12.11
N ILE A 202 2.61 -0.56 -11.70
CA ILE A 202 1.68 0.55 -11.91
C ILE A 202 2.40 1.64 -12.65
N SER A 203 1.73 2.19 -13.64
CA SER A 203 2.31 3.14 -14.56
C SER A 203 1.39 4.36 -14.60
N TYR A 204 1.94 5.57 -14.63
CA TYR A 204 1.16 6.81 -14.67
C TYR A 204 1.96 7.96 -15.25
N ASP A 205 1.26 9.04 -15.61
CA ASP A 205 1.83 10.31 -16.01
C ASP A 205 1.76 11.31 -14.85
N VAL A 206 2.81 12.11 -14.69
CA VAL A 206 2.85 13.21 -13.72
C VAL A 206 3.06 14.51 -14.47
N GLY A 207 2.07 15.41 -14.41
CA GLY A 207 2.16 16.78 -14.88
C GLY A 207 2.47 17.72 -13.72
N LEU A 208 3.57 18.48 -13.83
CA LEU A 208 3.90 19.58 -12.93
C LEU A 208 3.60 20.89 -13.66
N ASN A 209 2.47 21.49 -13.32
CA ASN A 209 1.95 22.72 -13.91
C ASN A 209 2.39 23.92 -13.06
N MET A 210 3.40 24.63 -13.55
CA MET A 210 3.93 25.89 -13.00
C MET A 210 4.14 26.88 -14.16
N LEU A 211 4.98 27.91 -13.98
CA LEU A 211 5.46 28.79 -15.06
C LEU A 211 5.99 28.03 -16.29
N ILE A 212 6.65 26.88 -16.08
CA ILE A 212 7.07 25.97 -17.15
C ILE A 212 6.58 24.57 -16.80
N SER A 213 5.60 24.07 -17.56
CA SER A 213 5.07 22.73 -17.33
C SER A 213 6.08 21.63 -17.65
N LYS A 214 6.28 20.71 -16.70
CA LYS A 214 7.11 19.51 -16.88
C LYS A 214 6.22 18.28 -16.78
N ASN A 215 6.39 17.32 -17.67
CA ASN A 215 5.67 16.05 -17.57
C ASN A 215 6.66 14.90 -17.53
N TYR A 216 6.30 13.88 -16.77
CA TYR A 216 7.06 12.67 -16.61
C TYR A 216 6.15 11.46 -16.74
N ARG A 217 6.71 10.37 -17.22
CA ARG A 217 6.11 9.05 -17.12
C ARG A 217 6.75 8.34 -15.95
N ILE A 218 5.97 7.84 -15.01
CA ILE A 218 6.47 7.08 -13.86
C ILE A 218 5.99 5.64 -13.96
N ILE A 219 6.89 4.71 -13.64
CA ILE A 219 6.58 3.29 -13.46
C ILE A 219 7.02 2.91 -12.05
N SER A 220 6.11 2.36 -11.27
CA SER A 220 6.33 1.96 -9.89
C SER A 220 5.97 0.49 -9.70
N TRP A 221 6.79 -0.20 -8.92
CA TRP A 221 6.61 -1.61 -8.60
C TRP A 221 6.37 -1.74 -7.11
N TYR A 222 5.22 -2.30 -6.74
CA TYR A 222 4.84 -2.48 -5.33
C TYR A 222 4.69 -3.96 -5.01
N SER A 223 5.28 -4.40 -3.91
CA SER A 223 5.07 -5.73 -3.34
C SER A 223 4.01 -5.66 -2.26
N GLU A 224 3.09 -6.63 -2.27
CA GLU A 224 2.11 -6.82 -1.19
C GLU A 224 2.83 -6.95 0.17
N ASN A 225 2.27 -6.33 1.21
CA ASN A 225 2.80 -6.28 2.59
C ASN A 225 4.22 -5.69 2.73
N LEU A 226 4.68 -4.94 1.73
CA LEU A 226 6.02 -4.32 1.74
C LEU A 226 6.01 -2.90 1.17
N GLY A 227 5.21 -2.65 0.14
CA GLY A 227 5.16 -1.36 -0.56
C GLY A 227 6.16 -1.25 -1.69
N LEU A 228 6.69 -0.04 -1.90
CA LEU A 228 7.52 0.27 -3.06
C LEU A 228 8.79 -0.57 -3.08
N VAL A 229 9.05 -1.26 -4.20
CA VAL A 229 10.28 -2.02 -4.44
C VAL A 229 11.19 -1.27 -5.40
N LYS A 230 10.60 -0.67 -6.44
CA LYS A 230 11.33 0.06 -7.48
C LYS A 230 10.45 1.16 -8.04
N GLN A 231 11.07 2.24 -8.50
CA GLN A 231 10.42 3.28 -9.29
C GLN A 231 11.38 3.79 -10.38
N GLU A 232 10.86 4.05 -11.56
CA GLU A 232 11.57 4.69 -12.67
C GLU A 232 10.77 5.90 -13.17
N THR A 233 11.47 7.02 -13.33
CA THR A 233 10.91 8.26 -13.86
C THR A 233 11.53 8.56 -15.21
N TYR A 234 10.70 8.79 -16.21
CA TYR A 234 11.11 9.10 -17.58
C TYR A 234 10.62 10.49 -17.98
N ASN A 235 11.43 11.21 -18.76
CA ASN A 235 11.02 12.47 -19.34
C ASN A 235 10.09 12.28 -20.55
N LYS A 236 9.57 13.39 -21.10
CA LYS A 236 8.71 13.41 -22.31
C LYS A 236 9.31 12.72 -23.56
N ARG A 237 10.64 12.50 -23.59
CA ARG A 237 11.33 11.81 -24.70
C ARG A 237 11.51 10.31 -24.44
N GLY A 238 10.93 9.78 -23.35
CA GLY A 238 11.09 8.38 -22.94
C GLY A 238 12.47 8.05 -22.38
N GLN A 239 13.29 9.06 -22.03
CA GLN A 239 14.61 8.84 -21.44
C GLN A 239 14.49 8.76 -19.92
N LEU A 240 15.17 7.79 -19.31
CA LEU A 240 15.25 7.66 -17.85
C LEU A 240 15.88 8.93 -17.25
N GLU A 241 15.22 9.52 -16.26
CA GLU A 241 15.70 10.69 -15.49
C GLU A 241 16.22 10.27 -14.11
N SER A 242 15.51 9.35 -13.47
CA SER A 242 15.90 8.83 -12.16
C SER A 242 15.34 7.43 -11.92
N LYS A 243 15.97 6.73 -10.98
CA LYS A 243 15.55 5.41 -10.51
C LYS A 243 15.64 5.35 -8.99
N THR A 244 14.67 4.73 -8.35
CA THR A 244 14.67 4.43 -6.91
C THR A 244 14.54 2.92 -6.74
N GLU A 245 15.34 2.33 -5.86
CA GLU A 245 15.29 0.88 -5.58
C GLU A 245 15.35 0.63 -4.07
N LEU A 246 14.59 -0.36 -3.61
CA LEU A 246 14.67 -0.90 -2.27
C LEU A 246 16.05 -1.56 -2.10
N SER A 247 16.92 -0.96 -1.30
CA SER A 247 18.28 -1.41 -1.06
C SER A 247 18.46 -2.11 0.30
N GLY A 248 17.48 -2.00 1.20
CA GLY A 248 17.53 -2.68 2.50
C GLY A 248 16.15 -3.00 3.06
N LEU A 249 16.05 -4.13 3.76
CA LEU A 249 14.81 -4.57 4.40
C LEU A 249 15.13 -5.26 5.72
N LYS A 250 14.61 -4.71 6.82
CA LYS A 250 14.62 -5.35 8.14
C LYS A 250 13.17 -5.52 8.61
N ARG A 251 12.72 -6.78 8.68
CA ARG A 251 11.42 -7.14 9.26
C ARG A 251 11.62 -7.56 10.71
N VAL A 252 10.73 -7.11 11.60
CA VAL A 252 10.60 -7.75 12.92
C VAL A 252 9.96 -9.12 12.70
N LYS A 253 10.44 -10.15 13.40
CA LYS A 253 9.80 -11.47 13.39
C LYS A 253 8.48 -11.41 14.12
#